data_AF-A0A0C9M5M5-F1
#
_entry.id   AF-A0A0C9M5M5-F1
#
_cell.length_a   1.000
_cell.length_b   1.000
_cell.length_c   1.000
_cell.angle_alpha   90.00
_cell.angle_beta   90.00
_cell.angle_gamma   90.00
#
_symmetry.space_group_name_H-M   'P 1'
#
loop_
_entity.id
_entity.type
_entity.pdbx_description
1 polymer ?
#
loop_
_entity_poly.entity_id
_entity_poly.type
_entity_poly.pdbx_seq_one_letter_code
_entity_poly.pdbx_strand_id
1 'polypeptide(L)'
;MSVLDYIGAAVEKCSYNFRPGNETDFADSLGGSWYVSPTAHGVEFLTVVPFYLIMTAYFGYKAVIKDQSNYNMLNSARNRPPRSLLETLCLILMIASYAITVIHKSVTGTKYFLLQPCHASAVILITIMAWPNDWPQFVPQLLFNIYLHILWGSVLALVFPDLRDHDMLGEVFNFFLGKHGQ
;
A
#
# COMPACT_ATOMS: atom_id res chain seq x y z
N MET A 1 -24.91 -2.67 -27.80
CA MET A 1 -24.50 -2.04 -26.53
C MET A 1 -23.91 -3.16 -25.68
N SER A 2 -22.62 -3.07 -25.36
CA SER A 2 -21.88 -4.08 -24.61
C SER A 2 -22.24 -4.01 -23.11
N VAL A 3 -21.97 -5.08 -22.35
CA VAL A 3 -22.13 -5.07 -20.89
C VAL A 3 -21.26 -4.00 -20.24
N LEU A 4 -20.09 -3.71 -20.82
CA LEU A 4 -19.19 -2.65 -20.36
C LEU A 4 -19.80 -1.27 -20.56
N ASP A 5 -20.56 -1.05 -21.64
CA ASP A 5 -21.23 0.22 -21.91
C ASP A 5 -22.31 0.49 -20.85
N TYR A 6 -23.02 -0.55 -20.42
CA TYR A 6 -24.08 -0.44 -19.41
C TYR A 6 -23.50 -0.17 -18.00
N ILE A 7 -22.41 -0.86 -17.64
CA ILE A 7 -21.68 -0.60 -16.39
C ILE A 7 -21.09 0.82 -16.43
N GLY A 8 -20.49 1.23 -17.55
CA GLY A 8 -19.96 2.57 -17.74
C GLY A 8 -21.02 3.65 -17.52
N ALA A 9 -22.20 3.53 -18.14
CA ALA A 9 -23.29 4.48 -17.97
C ALA A 9 -23.86 4.52 -16.53
N ALA A 10 -23.91 3.37 -15.84
CA ALA A 10 -24.35 3.29 -14.45
C ALA A 10 -23.35 3.96 -13.49
N VAL A 11 -22.05 3.76 -13.73
CA VAL A 11 -20.98 4.41 -12.95
C VAL A 11 -20.95 5.90 -13.24
N GLU A 12 -21.06 6.31 -14.51
CA GLU A 12 -21.09 7.71 -14.92
C GLU A 12 -22.21 8.47 -14.21
N LYS A 13 -23.42 7.90 -14.15
CA LYS A 13 -24.57 8.48 -13.45
C LYS A 13 -24.35 8.64 -11.93
N CYS A 14 -23.50 7.81 -11.33
CA CYS A 14 -23.17 7.84 -9.91
C CYS A 14 -21.84 8.54 -9.60
N SER A 15 -21.11 8.98 -10.63
CA SER A 15 -19.78 9.59 -10.50
C SER A 15 -19.81 11.05 -10.96
N TYR A 16 -19.07 11.90 -10.28
CA TYR A 16 -18.92 13.29 -10.68
C TYR A 16 -17.66 13.42 -11.53
N ASN A 17 -17.82 13.63 -12.84
CA ASN A 17 -16.68 14.02 -13.68
C ASN A 17 -16.35 15.49 -13.44
N PHE A 18 -15.11 15.75 -13.03
CA PHE A 18 -14.59 17.12 -13.02
C PHE A 18 -14.65 17.68 -14.45
N ARG A 19 -15.05 18.94 -14.60
CA ARG A 19 -15.14 19.58 -15.92
C ARG A 19 -13.76 19.55 -16.61
N PRO A 20 -13.70 19.32 -17.94
CA PRO A 20 -12.46 19.48 -18.69
C PRO A 20 -12.05 20.96 -18.58
N GLY A 21 -10.95 21.22 -17.86
CA GLY A 21 -10.54 22.54 -17.41
C GLY A 21 -9.83 22.53 -16.05
N ASN A 22 -10.04 21.48 -15.22
CA ASN A 22 -9.19 21.19 -14.07
C ASN A 22 -8.00 20.33 -14.51
N GLU A 23 -7.23 20.86 -15.46
CA GLU A 23 -5.96 20.28 -15.86
C GLU A 23 -5.01 20.32 -14.67
N THR A 24 -4.40 19.17 -14.35
CA THR A 24 -3.16 19.02 -13.57
C THR A 24 -2.88 20.18 -12.62
N ASP A 25 -3.50 20.16 -11.43
CA ASP A 25 -3.10 21.12 -10.40
C ASP A 25 -1.72 20.69 -9.88
N PHE A 26 -0.68 21.40 -10.32
CA PHE A 26 0.68 21.20 -9.84
C PHE A 26 0.93 21.86 -8.48
N ALA A 27 -0.04 22.60 -7.94
CA ALA A 27 0.07 23.30 -6.67
C ALA A 27 -0.34 22.45 -5.46
N ASP A 28 -1.01 21.31 -5.66
CA ASP A 28 -1.50 20.45 -4.57
C ASP A 28 -1.44 18.95 -4.97
N SER A 29 -0.80 18.10 -4.17
CA SER A 29 -0.73 16.63 -4.33
C SER A 29 -2.02 15.95 -3.85
N LEU A 30 -2.87 16.62 -3.07
CA LEU A 30 -4.25 16.19 -2.78
C LEU A 30 -5.18 16.35 -3.98
N GLY A 31 -4.94 17.39 -4.78
CA GLY A 31 -5.66 17.70 -6.02
C GLY A 31 -5.53 16.61 -7.08
N GLY A 32 -4.55 15.73 -6.90
CA GLY A 32 -4.43 14.50 -7.68
C GLY A 32 -4.31 14.81 -9.15
N SER A 33 -3.08 15.06 -9.62
CA SER A 33 -2.74 15.04 -11.05
C SER A 33 -2.86 13.62 -11.63
N TRP A 34 -4.00 12.96 -11.45
CA TRP A 34 -4.29 11.66 -12.00
C TRP A 34 -4.96 11.90 -13.34
N TYR A 35 -4.31 11.44 -14.41
CA TYR A 35 -4.79 11.46 -15.79
C TYR A 35 -6.09 10.65 -16.02
N VAL A 36 -6.81 10.29 -14.96
CA VAL A 36 -7.93 9.36 -14.95
C VAL A 36 -9.11 10.02 -14.24
N SER A 37 -10.23 10.17 -14.95
CA SER A 37 -11.42 10.80 -14.37
C SER A 37 -11.99 9.96 -13.22
N PRO A 38 -12.75 10.56 -12.28
CA PRO A 38 -13.41 9.80 -11.21
C PRO A 38 -14.30 8.66 -11.72
N THR A 39 -14.94 8.83 -12.88
CA THR A 39 -15.70 7.76 -13.54
C THR A 39 -14.78 6.62 -13.97
N ALA A 40 -13.64 6.93 -14.60
CA ALA A 40 -12.68 5.90 -15.01
C ALA A 40 -12.10 5.16 -13.79
N HIS A 41 -11.81 5.87 -12.68
CA HIS A 41 -11.40 5.24 -11.43
C HIS A 41 -12.50 4.35 -10.83
N GLY A 42 -13.77 4.77 -10.88
CA GLY A 42 -14.91 3.95 -10.45
C GLY A 42 -15.09 2.69 -11.30
N VAL A 43 -14.91 2.80 -12.62
CA VAL A 43 -14.94 1.65 -13.54
C VAL A 43 -13.78 0.70 -13.25
N GLU A 44 -12.55 1.20 -13.06
CA GLU A 44 -11.40 0.38 -12.66
C GLU A 44 -11.67 -0.36 -11.34
N PHE A 45 -12.22 0.34 -10.34
CA PHE A 45 -12.55 -0.26 -9.06
C PHE A 45 -13.60 -1.37 -9.18
N LEU A 46 -14.57 -1.25 -10.10
CA LEU A 46 -15.62 -2.27 -10.27
C LEU A 46 -15.25 -3.39 -11.24
N THR A 47 -14.22 -3.21 -12.08
CA THR A 47 -13.86 -4.18 -13.12
C THR A 47 -12.48 -4.79 -12.87
N VAL A 48 -11.46 -3.94 -12.73
CA VAL A 48 -10.05 -4.32 -12.61
C VAL A 48 -9.76 -4.90 -11.24
N VAL A 49 -10.28 -4.31 -10.16
CA VAL A 49 -10.05 -4.81 -8.79
C VAL A 49 -10.66 -6.20 -8.59
N PRO A 50 -11.94 -6.48 -8.93
CA PRO A 50 -12.49 -7.83 -8.81
C PRO A 50 -11.76 -8.83 -9.70
N PHE A 51 -11.37 -8.44 -10.91
CA PHE A 51 -10.58 -9.29 -11.79
C PHE A 51 -9.26 -9.71 -11.13
N TYR A 52 -8.45 -8.76 -10.67
CA TYR A 52 -7.18 -9.08 -9.99
C TYR A 52 -7.39 -9.84 -8.69
N LEU A 53 -8.46 -9.58 -7.95
CA LEU A 53 -8.81 -10.34 -6.75
C LEU A 53 -9.10 -11.81 -7.09
N ILE A 54 -9.90 -12.06 -8.12
CA ILE A 54 -10.20 -13.41 -8.60
C ILE A 54 -8.93 -14.10 -9.09
N MET A 55 -8.11 -13.42 -9.90
CA MET A 55 -6.85 -13.98 -10.40
C MET A 55 -5.88 -14.30 -9.25
N THR A 56 -5.77 -13.41 -8.26
CA THR A 56 -4.94 -13.61 -7.06
C THR A 56 -5.44 -14.79 -6.23
N ALA A 57 -6.75 -14.90 -6.02
CA ALA A 57 -7.33 -16.03 -5.30
C ALA A 57 -7.12 -17.35 -6.04
N TYR A 58 -7.35 -17.38 -7.36
CA TYR A 58 -7.18 -18.57 -8.19
C TYR A 58 -5.73 -19.04 -8.25
N PHE A 59 -4.80 -18.15 -8.61
CA PHE A 59 -3.38 -18.51 -8.68
C PHE A 59 -2.78 -18.72 -7.30
N GLY A 60 -3.20 -17.96 -6.29
CA GLY A 60 -2.81 -18.17 -4.90
C GLY A 60 -3.21 -19.56 -4.40
N TYR A 61 -4.46 -19.98 -4.65
CA TYR A 61 -4.91 -21.34 -4.33
C TYR A 61 -4.07 -22.39 -5.06
N LYS A 62 -3.83 -22.22 -6.37
CA LYS A 62 -3.04 -23.17 -7.16
C LYS A 62 -1.59 -23.26 -6.68
N ALA A 63 -0.97 -22.13 -6.37
CA ALA A 63 0.43 -22.05 -5.99
C ALA A 63 0.68 -22.47 -4.54
N VAL A 64 -0.25 -22.18 -3.63
CA VAL A 64 -0.05 -22.34 -2.17
C VAL A 64 -0.78 -23.54 -1.61
N ILE A 65 -2.02 -23.82 -2.03
CA ILE A 65 -2.86 -24.87 -1.41
C ILE A 65 -2.85 -26.16 -2.23
N LYS A 66 -2.93 -26.06 -3.56
CA LYS A 66 -2.95 -27.25 -4.44
C LYS A 66 -1.59 -27.91 -4.55
N ASP A 67 -0.52 -27.12 -4.50
CA ASP A 67 0.85 -27.64 -4.52
C ASP A 67 1.30 -27.97 -3.09
N GLN A 68 1.30 -29.26 -2.76
CA GLN A 68 1.67 -29.75 -1.44
C GLN A 68 3.13 -29.41 -1.08
N SER A 69 4.03 -29.26 -2.06
CA SER A 69 5.41 -28.88 -1.80
C SER A 69 5.48 -27.46 -1.24
N ASN A 70 4.83 -26.50 -1.91
CA ASN A 70 4.82 -25.10 -1.48
C ASN A 70 4.06 -24.92 -0.17
N TYR A 71 2.93 -25.62 -0.01
CA TYR A 71 2.18 -25.64 1.24
C TYR A 71 3.04 -26.13 2.40
N ASN A 72 3.77 -27.23 2.19
CA ASN A 72 4.66 -27.78 3.21
C ASN A 72 5.83 -26.82 3.48
N MET A 73 6.39 -26.15 2.47
CA MET A 73 7.47 -25.17 2.68
C MET A 73 7.02 -24.00 3.58
N LEU A 74 5.80 -23.49 3.40
CA LEU A 74 5.23 -22.42 4.24
C LEU A 74 4.83 -22.87 5.64
N ASN A 75 4.62 -24.17 5.86
CA ASN A 75 4.28 -24.72 7.18
C ASN A 75 5.48 -25.37 7.88
N SER A 76 6.55 -25.68 7.15
CA SER A 76 7.76 -26.34 7.65
C SER A 76 8.75 -25.39 8.31
N ALA A 77 8.50 -24.08 8.27
CA ALA A 77 9.39 -23.11 8.88
C ALA A 77 9.59 -23.43 10.36
N ARG A 78 10.86 -23.70 10.71
CA ARG A 78 11.30 -23.94 12.08
C ARG A 78 10.92 -22.78 12.98
N ASN A 79 10.74 -23.09 14.27
CA ASN A 79 10.57 -22.12 15.33
C ASN A 79 11.57 -20.96 15.15
N ARG A 80 11.04 -19.75 14.99
CA ARG A 80 11.83 -18.53 14.86
C ARG A 80 12.74 -18.41 16.09
N PRO A 81 14.02 -18.01 15.94
CA PRO A 81 14.86 -17.74 17.09
C PRO A 81 14.20 -16.70 18.03
N PRO A 82 14.55 -16.71 19.32
CA PRO A 82 14.05 -15.70 20.24
C PRO A 82 14.39 -14.30 19.72
N ARG A 83 13.44 -13.40 19.86
CA ARG A 83 13.51 -12.06 19.32
C ARG A 83 14.71 -11.31 19.88
N SER A 84 15.53 -10.74 19.00
CA SER A 84 16.68 -9.92 19.39
C SER A 84 16.24 -8.54 19.91
N LEU A 85 17.12 -7.89 20.66
CA LEU A 85 16.92 -6.49 21.10
C LEU A 85 16.75 -5.56 19.90
N LEU A 86 17.56 -5.74 18.84
CA LEU A 86 17.47 -4.94 17.62
C LEU A 86 16.11 -5.09 16.95
N GLU A 87 15.61 -6.31 16.76
CA GLU A 87 14.27 -6.53 16.20
C GLU A 87 13.17 -5.91 17.07
N THR A 88 13.35 -5.90 18.39
CA THR A 88 12.43 -5.26 19.33
C THR A 88 12.41 -3.75 19.14
N LEU A 89 13.58 -3.12 19.10
CA LEU A 89 13.71 -1.68 18.83
C LEU A 89 13.15 -1.31 17.46
N CYS A 90 13.46 -2.07 16.41
CA CYS A 90 12.94 -1.83 15.06
C CYS A 90 11.41 -1.87 15.01
N LEU A 91 10.75 -2.83 15.67
CA LEU A 91 9.29 -2.87 15.71
C LEU A 91 8.71 -1.69 16.46
N ILE A 92 9.29 -1.32 17.61
CA ILE A 92 8.80 -0.17 18.38
C ILE A 92 8.87 1.09 17.53
N LEU A 93 10.01 1.32 16.86
CA LEU A 93 10.19 2.46 15.96
C LEU A 93 9.22 2.42 14.77
N MET A 94 9.00 1.25 14.18
CA MET A 94 8.02 1.09 13.09
C MET A 94 6.60 1.40 13.53
N ILE A 95 6.16 0.87 14.68
CA ILE A 95 4.83 1.13 15.23
C ILE A 95 4.67 2.62 15.54
N ALA A 96 5.67 3.24 16.17
CA ALA A 96 5.66 4.66 16.49
C ALA A 96 5.59 5.52 15.21
N SER A 97 6.43 5.22 14.22
CA SER A 97 6.43 5.91 12.92
C SER A 97 5.08 5.79 12.23
N TYR A 98 4.52 4.58 12.13
CA TYR A 98 3.22 4.37 11.51
C TYR A 98 2.08 5.08 12.27
N ALA A 99 2.11 5.08 13.61
CA ALA A 99 1.12 5.80 14.42
C ALA A 99 1.17 7.31 14.17
N ILE A 100 2.36 7.91 14.09
CA ILE A 100 2.54 9.32 13.73
C ILE A 100 1.94 9.60 12.36
N THR A 101 2.21 8.74 11.36
CA THR A 101 1.64 8.88 10.02
C THR A 101 0.11 8.80 10.03
N VAL A 102 -0.48 7.87 10.77
CA VAL A 102 -1.94 7.75 10.90
C VAL A 102 -2.55 9.00 11.55
N ILE A 103 -1.93 9.55 12.58
CA ILE A 103 -2.37 10.79 13.24
C ILE A 103 -2.30 11.95 12.24
N HIS A 104 -1.15 12.13 11.59
CA HIS A 104 -0.96 13.20 10.60
C HIS A 104 -2.00 13.15 9.47
N LYS A 105 -2.20 11.97 8.87
CA LYS A 105 -3.20 11.76 7.81
C LYS A 105 -4.65 11.89 8.31
N SER A 106 -4.89 11.65 9.60
CA SER A 106 -6.21 11.88 10.21
C SER A 106 -6.51 13.35 10.43
N VAL A 107 -5.53 14.13 10.88
CA VAL A 107 -5.67 15.58 11.12
C VAL A 107 -5.80 16.35 9.81
N THR A 108 -5.02 15.98 8.79
CA THR A 108 -5.07 16.61 7.46
C THR A 108 -6.29 16.21 6.61
N GLY A 109 -7.08 15.22 7.06
CA GLY A 109 -8.24 14.74 6.33
C GLY A 109 -7.92 13.81 5.15
N THR A 110 -6.70 13.28 5.09
CA THR A 110 -6.15 12.59 3.91
C THR A 110 -5.96 11.08 4.13
N LYS A 111 -6.84 10.48 4.94
CA LYS A 111 -6.77 9.08 5.40
C LYS A 111 -6.69 8.05 4.27
N TYR A 112 -7.28 8.32 3.11
CA TYR A 112 -7.24 7.43 1.96
C TYR A 112 -5.80 7.13 1.49
N PHE A 113 -4.85 8.03 1.70
CA PHE A 113 -3.45 7.78 1.37
C PHE A 113 -2.77 6.74 2.28
N LEU A 114 -3.38 6.33 3.39
CA LEU A 114 -2.91 5.18 4.17
C LEU A 114 -3.02 3.86 3.38
N LEU A 115 -3.79 3.84 2.29
CA LEU A 115 -3.84 2.71 1.36
C LEU A 115 -2.70 2.70 0.35
N GLN A 116 -1.85 3.75 0.33
CA GLN A 116 -0.69 3.77 -0.55
C GLN A 116 0.25 2.59 -0.24
N PRO A 117 0.94 2.04 -1.26
CA PRO A 117 1.78 0.85 -1.11
C PRO A 117 2.83 0.92 0.01
N CYS A 118 3.37 2.11 0.31
CA CYS A 118 4.35 2.32 1.38
C CYS A 118 3.77 2.06 2.78
N HIS A 119 2.60 2.62 3.07
CA HIS A 119 1.89 2.44 4.34
C HIS A 119 1.37 1.01 4.49
N ALA A 120 0.84 0.43 3.41
CA ALA A 120 0.45 -0.99 3.39
C ALA A 120 1.64 -1.92 3.67
N SER A 121 2.81 -1.63 3.09
CA SER A 121 4.05 -2.37 3.35
C SER A 121 4.50 -2.27 4.81
N ALA A 122 4.35 -1.09 5.43
CA ALA A 122 4.65 -0.91 6.85
C ALA A 122 3.75 -1.77 7.74
N VAL A 123 2.44 -1.83 7.46
CA VAL A 123 1.49 -2.69 8.20
C VAL A 123 1.84 -4.18 8.06
N ILE A 124 2.21 -4.62 6.85
CA ILE A 124 2.65 -6.00 6.60
C ILE A 124 3.87 -6.33 7.45
N LEU A 125 4.89 -5.46 7.43
CA LEU A 125 6.13 -5.69 8.17
C LEU A 125 5.92 -5.66 9.69
N ILE A 126 5.09 -4.72 10.20
CA ILE A 126 4.68 -4.71 11.61
C ILE A 126 4.00 -6.03 11.98
N THR A 127 3.10 -6.53 11.13
CA THR A 127 2.38 -7.79 11.36
C THR A 127 3.34 -8.98 11.43
N ILE A 128 4.29 -9.09 10.49
CA ILE A 128 5.31 -10.15 10.47
C ILE A 128 6.21 -10.08 11.71
N MET A 129 6.63 -8.87 12.11
CA MET A 129 7.52 -8.67 13.25
C MET A 129 6.83 -8.83 14.61
N ALA A 130 5.52 -8.55 14.69
CA ALA A 130 4.72 -8.72 15.90
C ALA A 130 4.14 -10.14 16.04
N TRP A 131 4.26 -10.98 15.01
CA TRP A 131 3.69 -12.32 15.01
C TRP A 131 4.29 -13.19 16.13
N PRO A 132 3.46 -13.84 16.97
CA PRO A 132 3.96 -14.71 18.04
C PRO A 132 4.69 -15.94 17.49
N ASN A 133 5.76 -16.35 18.17
CA ASN A 133 6.51 -17.56 17.79
C ASN A 133 5.70 -18.85 18.03
N ASP A 134 4.76 -18.83 18.97
CA ASP A 134 3.95 -20.01 19.33
C ASP A 134 2.75 -20.23 18.40
N TRP A 135 2.51 -19.30 17.47
CA TRP A 135 1.40 -19.37 16.51
C TRP A 135 1.84 -20.06 15.21
N PRO A 136 0.89 -20.55 14.39
CA PRO A 136 1.20 -21.07 13.07
C PRO A 136 1.94 -20.02 12.22
N GLN A 137 3.09 -20.40 11.66
CA GLN A 137 3.98 -19.49 10.92
C GLN A 137 3.61 -19.33 9.43
N PHE A 138 2.53 -19.97 8.99
CA PHE A 138 2.04 -19.87 7.62
C PHE A 138 1.77 -18.42 7.19
N VAL A 139 1.05 -17.66 8.01
CA VAL A 139 0.67 -16.27 7.70
C VAL A 139 1.87 -15.33 7.59
N PRO A 140 2.76 -15.21 8.59
CA PRO A 140 3.90 -14.29 8.49
C PRO A 140 4.84 -14.68 7.34
N GLN A 141 5.02 -15.97 7.05
CA GLN A 141 5.88 -16.41 5.96
C GLN A 141 5.28 -16.10 4.58
N LEU A 142 3.97 -16.29 4.41
CA LEU A 142 3.27 -15.89 3.20
C LEU A 142 3.35 -14.37 3.00
N LEU A 143 3.07 -13.59 4.05
CA LEU A 143 3.14 -12.13 4.02
C LEU A 143 4.57 -11.64 3.72
N PHE A 144 5.59 -12.28 4.28
CA PHE A 144 6.99 -11.93 4.00
C PHE A 144 7.35 -12.19 2.53
N ASN A 145 6.92 -13.33 1.98
CA ASN A 145 7.13 -13.62 0.56
C ASN A 145 6.44 -12.60 -0.35
N ILE A 146 5.22 -12.18 -0.02
CA ILE A 146 4.52 -11.11 -0.74
C ILE A 146 5.28 -9.79 -0.60
N TYR A 147 5.71 -9.44 0.61
CA TYR A 147 6.45 -8.22 0.92
C TYR A 147 7.70 -8.07 0.04
N LEU A 148 8.48 -9.14 -0.13
CA LEU A 148 9.69 -9.11 -0.98
C LEU A 148 9.42 -8.72 -2.43
N HIS A 149 8.22 -8.98 -2.95
CA HIS A 149 7.83 -8.63 -4.32
C HIS A 149 7.31 -7.19 -4.42
N ILE A 150 6.64 -6.68 -3.39
CA ILE A 150 6.02 -5.33 -3.40
C ILE A 150 6.94 -4.23 -2.83
N LEU A 151 8.01 -4.60 -2.10
CA LEU A 151 8.99 -3.68 -1.50
C LEU A 151 9.52 -2.63 -2.48
N TRP A 152 9.73 -3.01 -3.74
CA TRP A 152 10.30 -2.13 -4.76
C TRP A 152 9.49 -0.85 -4.98
N GLY A 153 8.17 -0.88 -4.78
CA GLY A 153 7.34 0.33 -4.85
C GLY A 153 7.72 1.36 -3.78
N SER A 154 7.99 0.90 -2.56
CA SER A 154 8.44 1.76 -1.46
C SER A 154 9.85 2.29 -1.69
N VAL A 155 10.75 1.46 -2.23
CA VAL A 155 12.12 1.88 -2.57
C VAL A 155 12.11 2.95 -3.66
N LEU A 156 11.33 2.76 -4.72
CA LEU A 156 11.19 3.75 -5.79
C LEU A 156 10.61 5.07 -5.30
N ALA A 157 9.64 5.02 -4.37
CA ALA A 157 9.08 6.22 -3.75
C ALA A 157 10.10 6.99 -2.88
N LEU A 158 11.04 6.30 -2.23
CA LEU A 158 12.14 6.94 -1.49
C LEU A 158 13.20 7.55 -2.43
N VAL A 159 13.47 6.90 -3.57
CA VAL A 159 14.42 7.40 -4.58
C VAL A 159 13.83 8.60 -5.34
N PHE A 160 12.51 8.60 -5.58
CA PHE A 160 11.79 9.65 -6.27
C PHE A 160 10.63 10.19 -5.41
N PRO A 161 10.94 10.89 -4.31
CA PRO A 161 9.91 11.43 -3.44
C PRO A 161 9.15 12.56 -4.14
N ASP A 162 7.82 12.54 -4.04
CA ASP A 162 6.98 13.66 -4.46
C ASP A 162 6.95 14.69 -3.33
N LEU A 163 7.56 15.87 -3.55
CA LEU A 163 7.75 16.90 -2.53
C LEU A 163 6.67 18.00 -2.53
N ARG A 164 5.64 17.90 -3.38
CA ARG A 164 4.72 19.02 -3.66
C ARG A 164 3.93 19.53 -2.45
N ASP A 165 3.60 18.67 -1.49
CA ASP A 165 2.78 19.03 -0.31
C ASP A 165 3.55 19.03 1.02
N HIS A 166 4.87 19.19 0.98
CA HIS A 166 5.71 19.10 2.19
C HIS A 166 5.91 20.48 2.83
N ASP A 167 4.83 21.05 3.36
CA ASP A 167 4.82 22.40 3.94
C ASP A 167 5.21 22.43 5.43
N MET A 168 5.25 21.28 6.12
CA MET A 168 5.56 21.23 7.56
C MET A 168 7.07 21.09 7.81
N LEU A 169 7.56 21.84 8.80
CA LEU A 169 8.94 21.75 9.30
C LEU A 169 9.30 20.31 9.68
N GLY A 170 10.25 19.71 8.95
CA GLY A 170 10.71 18.33 9.20
C GLY A 170 10.33 17.33 8.11
N GLU A 171 9.35 17.63 7.25
CA GLU A 171 8.87 16.68 6.24
C GLU A 171 9.90 16.40 5.14
N VAL A 172 10.60 17.43 4.67
CA VAL A 172 11.65 17.32 3.65
C VAL A 172 12.93 16.67 4.19
N PHE A 173 13.22 16.83 5.50
CA PHE A 173 14.41 16.27 6.14
C PHE A 173 14.43 14.72 6.14
N ASN A 174 13.26 14.08 6.07
CA ASN A 174 13.14 12.63 5.94
C ASN A 174 13.57 12.10 4.55
N PHE A 175 13.57 12.96 3.52
CA PHE A 175 13.83 12.55 2.13
C PHE A 175 15.20 13.00 1.61
N PHE A 176 15.68 14.15 2.07
CA PHE A 176 17.00 14.66 1.71
C PHE A 176 17.70 15.19 2.96
N LEU A 177 18.88 14.64 3.28
CA LEU A 177 19.90 15.32 4.08
C LEU A 177 20.44 16.49 3.24
N GLY A 178 19.62 17.51 3.02
CA GLY A 178 19.87 18.60 2.08
C GLY A 178 19.27 19.88 2.60
N LYS A 179 20.13 20.72 3.17
CA LYS A 179 19.83 22.09 3.59
C LYS A 179 19.31 22.88 2.38
N HIS A 180 18.05 23.29 2.39
CA HIS A 180 17.58 24.35 1.49
C HIS A 180 17.41 25.63 2.29
N GLY A 181 18.47 26.43 2.28
CA GLY A 181 18.30 27.87 2.38
C GLY A 181 17.99 28.40 0.98
N GLN A 182 16.83 29.03 0.82
CA GLN A 182 16.63 30.38 0.32
C GLN A 182 15.18 30.77 0.57
#